data_AF-A0A2S3U473-F1
#
_entry.id   AF-A0A2S3U473-F1
#
_cell.length_a   1.000
_cell.length_b   1.000
_cell.length_c   1.000
_cell.angle_alpha   90.00
_cell.angle_beta   90.00
_cell.angle_gamma   90.00
#
_symmetry.space_group_name_H-M   'P 1'
#
loop_
_entity.id
_entity.type
_entity.pdbx_description
1 polymer ?
#
loop_
_entity_poly.entity_id
_entity_poly.type
_entity_poly.pdbx_seq_one_letter_code
_entity_poly.pdbx_strand_id
1 'polypeptide(L)'
;MPKIKTDTDGAAKMAVIREQMIEAGVYDLWQMPISQEFKAAVTFDLRSQNGHTTVRQFISEWRRMVQHPEYTADEMRELMVIYRQVFQTERDYLQRQYDATHAISEDLFNRLYHEITMAEMVVLEYGVK
;
A
#
# COMPACT_ATOMS: atom_id res chain seq x y z
N MET A 1 21.59 -2.04 33.95
CA MET A 1 21.73 -1.91 32.48
C MET A 1 21.00 -0.64 32.05
N PRO A 2 21.56 0.21 31.17
CA PRO A 2 20.89 1.43 30.75
C PRO A 2 19.73 1.08 29.82
N LYS A 3 18.58 1.74 30.02
CA LYS A 3 17.37 1.57 29.21
C LYS A 3 17.66 2.03 27.78
N ILE A 4 17.55 1.12 26.83
CA ILE A 4 17.79 1.36 25.42
C ILE A 4 16.76 2.39 24.91
N LYS A 5 17.24 3.46 24.28
CA LYS A 5 16.43 4.50 23.61
C LYS A 5 15.85 3.97 22.28
N THR A 6 15.15 2.83 22.28
CA THR A 6 14.87 2.10 21.02
C THR A 6 13.44 2.21 20.47
N ASP A 7 12.42 2.56 21.26
CA ASP A 7 11.05 2.47 20.75
C ASP A 7 10.57 3.68 19.94
N THR A 8 11.06 4.89 20.24
CA THR A 8 10.58 6.12 19.58
C THR A 8 11.15 6.33 18.18
N ASP A 9 12.38 5.87 17.93
CA ASP A 9 13.08 6.04 16.64
C ASP A 9 12.58 5.02 15.59
N GLY A 10 12.26 3.80 16.02
CA GLY A 10 11.76 2.74 15.13
C GLY A 10 10.39 3.05 14.53
N ALA A 11 9.47 3.61 15.33
CA ALA A 11 8.13 3.97 14.84
C ALA A 11 8.17 5.13 13.84
N ALA A 12 8.97 6.16 14.12
CA ALA A 12 9.16 7.29 13.21
C ALA A 12 9.80 6.85 11.89
N LYS A 13 10.84 6.01 11.96
CA LYS A 13 11.49 5.45 10.77
C LYS A 13 10.54 4.59 9.94
N MET A 14 9.73 3.75 10.59
CA MET A 14 8.73 2.94 9.91
C MET A 14 7.70 3.81 9.18
N ALA A 15 7.24 4.90 9.80
CA ALA A 15 6.33 5.84 9.15
C ALA A 15 6.95 6.51 7.91
N VAL A 16 8.22 6.91 7.98
CA VAL A 16 8.94 7.48 6.84
C VAL A 16 9.05 6.48 5.69
N ILE A 17 9.46 5.24 5.98
CA ILE A 17 9.61 4.21 4.95
C ILE A 17 8.25 3.85 4.33
N ARG A 18 7.19 3.76 5.14
CA ARG A 18 5.83 3.53 4.66
C ARG A 18 5.39 4.62 3.67
N GLU A 19 5.56 5.89 4.02
CA GLU A 19 5.23 7.00 3.13
C GLU A 19 6.01 6.93 1.81
N GLN A 20 7.29 6.58 1.88
CA GLN A 20 8.12 6.48 0.67
C GLN A 20 7.71 5.31 -0.24
N MET A 21 7.24 4.19 0.33
CA MET A 21 6.65 3.09 -0.44
C MET A 21 5.39 3.56 -1.16
N ILE A 22 4.47 4.20 -0.42
CA ILE A 22 3.21 4.73 -0.96
C ILE A 22 3.49 5.71 -2.09
N GLU A 23 4.41 6.66 -1.90
CA GLU A 23 4.75 7.64 -2.94
C GLU A 23 5.43 6.99 -4.16
N ALA A 24 6.17 5.89 -3.99
CA ALA A 24 6.67 5.10 -5.12
C ALA A 24 5.52 4.43 -5.89
N GLY A 25 4.53 3.87 -5.19
CA GLY A 25 3.32 3.30 -5.79
C GLY A 25 2.47 4.34 -6.52
N VAL A 26 2.26 5.51 -5.91
CA VAL A 26 1.57 6.66 -6.54
C VAL A 26 2.34 7.13 -7.77
N TYR A 27 3.67 7.25 -7.69
CA TYR A 27 4.47 7.65 -8.86
C TYR A 27 4.26 6.71 -10.05
N ASP A 28 4.32 5.40 -9.83
CA ASP A 28 4.10 4.38 -10.87
C ASP A 28 2.66 4.41 -11.43
N LEU A 29 1.65 4.49 -10.55
CA LEU A 29 0.24 4.66 -10.91
C LEU A 29 0.02 5.82 -11.90
N TRP A 30 0.66 6.96 -11.66
CA TRP A 30 0.47 8.14 -12.51
C TRP A 30 1.10 8.01 -13.90
N GLN A 31 2.05 7.08 -14.08
CA GLN A 31 2.61 6.73 -15.40
C GLN A 31 1.75 5.73 -16.17
N MET A 32 0.79 5.05 -15.52
CA MET A 32 -0.04 4.06 -16.18
C MET A 32 -1.00 4.69 -17.22
N PRO A 33 -1.28 4.02 -18.35
CA PRO A 33 -2.22 4.49 -19.37
C PRO A 33 -3.67 4.20 -18.99
N ILE A 34 -4.08 4.58 -17.78
CA ILE A 34 -5.42 4.36 -17.20
C ILE A 34 -6.18 5.70 -17.07
N SER A 35 -7.49 5.61 -16.76
CA SER A 35 -8.33 6.79 -16.58
C SER A 35 -7.85 7.71 -15.44
N GLN A 36 -8.12 9.01 -15.57
CA GLN A 36 -7.81 9.99 -14.51
C GLN A 36 -8.59 9.70 -13.22
N GLU A 37 -9.80 9.13 -13.36
CA GLU A 37 -10.64 8.71 -12.25
C GLU A 37 -9.96 7.61 -11.43
N PHE A 38 -9.45 6.55 -12.07
CA PHE A 38 -8.72 5.50 -11.36
C PHE A 38 -7.43 6.00 -10.74
N LYS A 39 -6.68 6.89 -11.42
CA LYS A 39 -5.50 7.51 -10.80
C LYS A 39 -5.86 8.25 -9.50
N ALA A 40 -6.95 9.01 -9.51
CA ALA A 40 -7.40 9.76 -8.34
C ALA A 40 -7.89 8.83 -7.21
N ALA A 41 -8.73 7.85 -7.54
CA ALA A 41 -9.28 6.89 -6.57
C ALA A 41 -8.18 6.08 -5.90
N VAL A 42 -7.28 5.47 -6.69
CA VAL A 42 -6.19 4.65 -6.14
C VAL A 42 -5.19 5.51 -5.36
N THR A 43 -4.86 6.73 -5.82
CA THR A 43 -3.99 7.65 -5.04
C THR A 43 -4.60 7.98 -3.68
N PHE A 44 -5.91 8.25 -3.63
CA PHE A 44 -6.61 8.53 -2.38
C PHE A 44 -6.52 7.33 -1.43
N ASP A 45 -6.78 6.12 -1.94
CA ASP A 45 -6.71 4.89 -1.16
C ASP A 45 -5.32 4.63 -0.61
N LEU A 46 -4.26 4.78 -1.41
CA LEU A 46 -2.87 4.57 -0.99
C LEU A 46 -2.46 5.57 0.11
N ARG A 47 -2.72 6.86 -0.10
CA ARG A 47 -2.35 7.90 0.88
C ARG A 47 -3.17 7.82 2.15
N SER A 48 -4.38 7.27 2.08
CA SER A 48 -5.18 7.02 3.28
C SER A 48 -4.46 6.09 4.27
N GLN A 49 -3.53 5.24 3.80
CA GLN A 49 -2.77 4.28 4.61
C GLN A 49 -1.66 4.91 5.48
N ASN A 50 -1.19 6.12 5.17
CA ASN A 50 -0.01 6.71 5.85
C ASN A 50 -0.32 7.35 7.22
N GLY A 51 -1.59 7.66 7.52
CA GLY A 51 -1.90 8.59 8.62
C GLY A 51 -2.23 7.94 9.96
N HIS A 52 -3.30 7.15 10.02
CA HIS A 52 -3.91 6.68 11.28
C HIS A 52 -4.81 5.45 11.08
N THR A 53 -4.84 4.89 9.87
CA THR A 53 -5.82 3.92 9.46
C THR A 53 -5.19 2.54 9.38
N THR A 54 -5.67 1.64 10.24
CA THR A 54 -5.27 0.23 10.16
C THR A 54 -5.68 -0.34 8.80
N VAL A 55 -5.05 -1.45 8.37
CA VAL A 55 -5.50 -2.28 7.22
C VAL A 55 -7.04 -2.48 7.21
N ARG A 56 -7.70 -2.49 8.38
CA ARG A 56 -9.18 -2.54 8.48
C ARG A 56 -9.92 -1.35 7.86
N GLN A 57 -9.36 -0.15 7.89
CA GLN A 57 -9.97 1.02 7.25
C GLN A 57 -9.76 1.00 5.75
N PHE A 58 -8.59 0.56 5.28
CA PHE A 58 -8.39 0.23 3.86
C PHE A 58 -9.41 -0.81 3.39
N ILE A 59 -9.64 -1.89 4.17
CA ILE A 59 -10.70 -2.87 3.91
C ILE A 59 -12.08 -2.21 3.83
N SER A 60 -12.40 -1.30 4.73
CA SER A 60 -13.69 -0.62 4.78
C SER A 60 -13.94 0.25 3.55
N GLU A 61 -12.94 1.06 3.16
CA GLU A 61 -13.05 1.94 1.98
C GLU A 61 -13.01 1.14 0.68
N TRP A 62 -12.15 0.13 0.58
CA TRP A 62 -12.13 -0.79 -0.55
C TRP A 62 -13.47 -1.50 -0.72
N ARG A 63 -14.00 -2.08 0.36
CA ARG A 63 -15.31 -2.74 0.36
C ARG A 63 -16.42 -1.77 -0.04
N ARG A 64 -16.36 -0.51 0.42
CA ARG A 64 -17.30 0.53 0.01
C ARG A 64 -17.19 0.82 -1.50
N MET A 65 -15.97 0.96 -2.02
CA MET A 65 -15.72 1.25 -3.43
C MET A 65 -16.20 0.11 -4.34
N VAL A 66 -15.88 -1.15 -4.02
CA VAL A 66 -16.29 -2.30 -4.85
C VAL A 66 -17.77 -2.66 -4.73
N GLN A 67 -18.45 -2.17 -3.68
CA GLN A 67 -19.90 -2.33 -3.50
C GLN A 67 -20.70 -1.17 -4.11
N HIS A 68 -20.05 -0.11 -4.57
CA HIS A 68 -20.71 0.93 -5.34
C HIS A 68 -21.17 0.35 -6.70
N PRO A 69 -22.45 0.49 -7.08
CA PRO A 69 -23.02 -0.12 -8.29
C PRO A 69 -22.54 0.51 -9.61
N GLU A 70 -21.52 1.37 -9.55
CA GLU A 70 -21.08 2.20 -10.67
C GLU A 70 -19.99 1.52 -11.51
N TYR A 71 -19.25 0.53 -10.96
CA TYR A 71 -18.22 -0.18 -11.73
C TYR A 71 -18.76 -1.42 -12.43
N THR A 72 -18.52 -1.49 -13.73
CA THR A 72 -18.70 -2.67 -14.56
C THR A 72 -17.70 -3.77 -14.18
N ALA A 73 -17.97 -5.01 -14.61
CA ALA A 73 -17.06 -6.13 -14.38
C ALA A 73 -15.69 -5.94 -15.05
N ASP A 74 -15.61 -5.20 -16.16
CA ASP A 74 -14.35 -4.86 -16.82
C ASP A 74 -13.54 -3.84 -16.02
N GLU A 75 -14.19 -2.79 -15.53
CA GLU A 75 -13.58 -1.77 -14.66
C GLU A 75 -13.06 -2.39 -13.36
N MET A 76 -13.80 -3.34 -12.78
CA MET A 76 -13.35 -4.10 -11.62
C MET A 76 -12.10 -4.95 -11.90
N ARG A 77 -12.02 -5.57 -13.08
CA ARG A 77 -10.82 -6.30 -13.51
C ARG A 77 -9.63 -5.37 -13.71
N GLU A 78 -9.85 -4.21 -14.33
CA GLU A 78 -8.82 -3.20 -14.52
C GLU A 78 -8.29 -2.69 -13.17
N LEU A 79 -9.18 -2.36 -12.23
CA LEU A 79 -8.81 -1.96 -10.87
C LEU A 79 -7.94 -3.02 -10.20
N MET A 80 -8.32 -4.31 -10.22
CA MET A 80 -7.47 -5.36 -9.64
C MET A 80 -6.06 -5.42 -10.24
N VAL A 81 -5.92 -5.20 -11.55
CA VAL A 81 -4.61 -5.14 -12.21
C VAL A 81 -3.81 -3.94 -11.72
N ILE A 82 -4.46 -2.78 -11.59
CA ILE A 82 -3.84 -1.55 -11.08
C ILE A 82 -3.32 -1.75 -9.66
N TYR A 83 -4.15 -2.24 -8.72
CA TYR A 83 -3.70 -2.45 -7.33
C TYR A 83 -2.57 -3.49 -7.23
N ARG A 84 -2.63 -4.57 -8.01
CA ARG A 84 -1.56 -5.57 -8.03
C ARG A 84 -0.23 -4.96 -8.46
N GLN A 85 -0.25 -4.14 -9.51
CA GLN A 85 0.94 -3.46 -10.00
C GLN A 85 1.49 -2.46 -8.97
N VAL A 86 0.61 -1.66 -8.36
CA VAL A 86 1.00 -0.69 -7.32
C VAL A 86 1.62 -1.39 -6.10
N PHE A 87 1.00 -2.45 -5.58
CA PHE A 87 1.55 -3.21 -4.45
C PHE A 87 2.87 -3.90 -4.79
N GLN A 88 3.06 -4.31 -6.05
CA GLN A 88 4.35 -4.81 -6.49
C GLN A 88 5.42 -3.71 -6.46
N THR A 89 5.11 -2.50 -6.91
CA THR A 89 6.01 -1.35 -6.83
C THR A 89 6.39 -1.01 -5.39
N GLU A 90 5.45 -1.07 -4.44
CA GLU A 90 5.73 -0.88 -3.01
C GLU A 90 6.66 -1.97 -2.46
N ARG A 91 6.43 -3.25 -2.80
CA ARG A 91 7.31 -4.36 -2.44
C ARG A 91 8.73 -4.18 -3.00
N ASP A 92 8.84 -3.80 -4.27
CA ASP A 92 10.13 -3.58 -4.92
C ASP A 92 10.89 -2.40 -4.31
N TYR A 93 10.17 -1.36 -3.86
CA TYR A 93 10.76 -0.28 -3.07
C TYR A 93 11.29 -0.81 -1.74
N LEU A 94 10.46 -1.53 -0.98
CA LEU A 94 10.81 -2.04 0.33
C LEU A 94 12.01 -3.02 0.27
N GLN A 95 12.02 -3.91 -0.72
CA GLN A 95 13.12 -4.86 -0.96
C GLN A 95 14.44 -4.12 -1.24
N ARG A 96 14.40 -3.06 -2.06
CA ARG A 96 15.59 -2.22 -2.30
C ARG A 96 16.10 -1.53 -1.03
N GLN A 97 15.21 -1.09 -0.14
CA GLN A 97 15.61 -0.51 1.14
C GLN A 97 16.25 -1.54 2.10
N TYR A 98 15.86 -2.80 1.99
CA TYR A 98 16.43 -3.88 2.79
C TYR A 98 17.77 -4.36 2.22
N ASP A 99 17.81 -4.80 0.96
CA ASP A 99 18.97 -5.45 0.35
C ASP A 99 20.08 -4.49 -0.04
N ALA A 100 19.72 -3.36 -0.66
CA ALA A 100 20.70 -2.49 -1.31
C ALA A 100 21.24 -1.42 -0.36
N THR A 101 20.38 -0.85 0.50
CA THR A 101 20.76 0.25 1.39
C THR A 101 20.98 -0.17 2.83
N HIS A 102 20.57 -1.39 3.21
CA HIS A 102 20.52 -1.85 4.62
C HIS A 102 19.88 -0.80 5.54
N ALA A 103 18.94 0.00 4.98
CA ALA A 103 18.38 1.15 5.67
C ALA A 103 17.40 0.75 6.76
N ILE A 104 16.90 -0.49 6.75
CA ILE A 104 15.87 -0.98 7.67
C ILE A 104 16.26 -2.34 8.27
N SER A 105 15.79 -2.61 9.49
CA SER A 105 15.96 -3.94 10.12
C SER A 105 15.01 -4.96 9.50
N GLU A 106 15.34 -6.25 9.66
CA GLU A 106 14.47 -7.36 9.23
C GLU A 106 13.07 -7.28 9.89
N ASP A 107 12.99 -6.93 11.18
CA ASP A 107 11.71 -6.73 11.87
C ASP A 107 10.84 -5.63 11.22
N LEU A 108 11.46 -4.53 10.81
CA LEU A 108 10.76 -3.41 10.16
C LEU A 108 10.32 -3.83 8.75
N PHE A 109 11.21 -4.47 7.99
CA PHE A 109 10.90 -5.05 6.69
C PHE A 109 9.71 -6.00 6.76
N ASN A 110 9.74 -6.98 7.66
CA ASN A 110 8.69 -7.99 7.79
C ASN A 110 7.33 -7.38 8.15
N ARG A 111 7.30 -6.31 8.98
CA ARG A 111 6.05 -5.60 9.31
C ARG A 111 5.46 -4.90 8.09
N LEU A 112 6.26 -4.12 7.36
CA LEU A 112 5.78 -3.41 6.17
C LEU A 112 5.41 -4.36 5.05
N TYR A 113 6.18 -5.44 4.85
CA TYR A 113 5.85 -6.47 3.86
C TYR A 113 4.51 -7.15 4.18
N HIS A 114 4.26 -7.45 5.46
CA HIS A 114 2.99 -7.99 5.92
C HIS A 114 1.83 -7.00 5.71
N GLU A 115 2.03 -5.70 5.94
CA GLU A 115 1.02 -4.66 5.64
C GLU A 115 0.60 -4.69 4.16
N ILE A 116 1.56 -4.69 3.22
CA ILE A 116 1.27 -4.76 1.78
C ILE A 116 0.54 -6.06 1.44
N THR A 117 1.01 -7.19 1.97
CA THR A 117 0.44 -8.52 1.69
C THR A 117 -1.01 -8.61 2.15
N MET A 118 -1.34 -8.04 3.32
CA MET A 118 -2.71 -7.97 3.80
C MET A 118 -3.58 -7.06 2.95
N ALA A 119 -3.07 -5.92 2.48
CA ALA A 119 -3.81 -5.05 1.56
C ALA A 119 -4.13 -5.76 0.24
N GLU A 120 -3.18 -6.54 -0.30
CA GLU A 120 -3.40 -7.33 -1.52
C GLU A 120 -4.44 -8.43 -1.33
N MET A 121 -4.42 -9.16 -0.22
CA MET A 121 -5.44 -10.18 0.08
C MET A 121 -6.86 -9.59 0.08
N VAL A 122 -7.01 -8.38 0.61
CA VAL A 122 -8.28 -7.66 0.65
C VAL A 122 -8.76 -7.31 -0.75
N VAL A 123 -7.86 -6.79 -1.60
CA VAL A 123 -8.19 -6.51 -3.00
C VAL A 123 -8.66 -7.78 -3.71
N LEU A 124 -8.00 -8.92 -3.46
CA LEU A 124 -8.36 -10.21 -4.06
C LEU A 124 -9.69 -10.78 -3.53
N GLU A 125 -9.96 -10.68 -2.24
CA GLU A 125 -11.19 -11.22 -1.62
C GLU A 125 -12.45 -10.48 -2.09
N TYR A 126 -12.35 -9.18 -2.37
CA TYR A 126 -13.48 -8.33 -2.73
C TYR A 126 -13.52 -7.93 -4.21
N GLY A 127 -12.53 -8.33 -5.02
CA GLY A 127 -12.37 -7.90 -6.41
C GLY A 127 -13.23 -8.63 -7.46
N VAL A 128 -13.80 -9.80 -7.14
CA VAL A 128 -14.64 -10.58 -8.07
C VAL A 128 -15.74 -11.33 -7.32
N LYS A 129 -16.98 -11.22 -7.81
CA LYS A 129 -18.01 -12.27 -7.66
C LYS A 129 -18.28 -12.90 -9.02
#